data_AF-A0A5C6AE36-F1
#
_entry.id   AF-A0A5C6AE36-F1
#
_cell.length_a   1.000
_cell.length_b   1.000
_cell.length_c   1.000
_cell.angle_alpha   90.00
_cell.angle_beta   90.00
_cell.angle_gamma   90.00
#
_symmetry.space_group_name_H-M   'P 1'
#
loop_
_entity.id
_entity.type
_entity.pdbx_description
1 polymer ?
#
loop_
_entity_poly.entity_id
_entity_poly.type
_entity_poly.pdbx_seq_one_letter_code
_entity_poly.pdbx_strand_id
1 'polypeptide(L)'
;MCLFLVFMVSTLVLNVVQTETLQLAATRNSIEYEQALYLANAGVHHACSQLAADATWRGVVTDGVLPPSSPAAGYSTSAADDALGNVVVTSTGFAGNGKRTVSATIEL
;
A
#
# COMPACT_ATOMS: atom_id res chain seq x y z
N MET A 1 37.69 -35.23 -10.90
CA MET A 1 36.57 -35.05 -11.85
C MET A 1 35.22 -34.98 -11.14
N CYS A 2 34.83 -35.97 -10.31
CA CYS A 2 33.54 -35.93 -9.60
C CYS A 2 33.34 -34.71 -8.68
N LEU A 3 34.37 -34.30 -7.92
CA LEU A 3 34.28 -33.11 -7.06
C LEU A 3 34.06 -31.80 -7.82
N PHE A 4 34.62 -31.70 -9.05
CA PHE A 4 34.43 -30.53 -9.89
C PHE A 4 32.99 -30.42 -10.38
N LEU A 5 32.38 -31.55 -10.78
CA LEU A 5 30.98 -31.61 -11.18
C LEU A 5 30.04 -31.27 -10.02
N VAL A 6 30.30 -31.81 -8.83
CA VAL A 6 29.52 -31.50 -7.63
C VAL A 6 29.60 -30.02 -7.29
N PHE A 7 30.80 -29.43 -7.36
CA PHE A 7 30.97 -28.00 -7.12
C PHE A 7 30.22 -27.15 -8.14
N MET A 8 30.34 -27.47 -9.44
CA MET A 8 29.67 -26.74 -10.52
C MET A 8 28.14 -26.82 -10.41
N VAL A 9 27.59 -27.99 -10.10
CA VAL A 9 26.13 -28.15 -9.94
C VAL A 9 25.65 -27.42 -8.69
N SER A 10 26.41 -27.48 -7.59
CA SER A 10 26.04 -26.80 -6.34
C SER A 10 26.02 -25.29 -6.49
N THR A 11 27.02 -24.69 -7.16
CA THR A 11 27.03 -23.24 -7.40
C THR A 11 25.90 -22.81 -8.33
N LEU A 12 25.58 -23.61 -9.35
CA LEU A 12 24.44 -23.34 -10.23
C LEU A 12 23.12 -23.36 -9.47
N VAL A 13 22.88 -24.38 -8.64
CA VAL A 13 21.67 -24.48 -7.83
C VAL A 13 21.56 -23.32 -6.85
N LEU A 14 22.65 -22.95 -6.17
CA LEU A 14 22.65 -21.82 -5.24
C LEU A 14 22.31 -20.50 -5.95
N ASN A 15 22.89 -20.25 -7.13
CA ASN A 15 22.59 -19.04 -7.91
C ASN A 15 21.12 -18.99 -8.34
N VAL A 16 20.54 -20.13 -8.76
CA VAL A 16 19.12 -20.21 -9.13
C VAL A 16 18.24 -19.92 -7.91
N VAL A 17 18.49 -20.58 -6.78
CA VAL A 17 17.69 -20.38 -5.55
C VAL A 17 17.76 -18.92 -5.08
N GLN A 18 18.94 -18.30 -5.12
CA GLN A 18 19.11 -16.90 -4.76
C GLN A 18 18.33 -15.97 -5.69
N THR A 19 18.39 -16.23 -7.00
CA THR A 19 17.70 -15.42 -8.01
C THR A 19 16.18 -15.52 -7.84
N GLU A 20 15.64 -16.74 -7.70
CA GLU A 20 14.21 -16.97 -7.48
C GLU A 20 13.70 -16.36 -6.18
N THR A 21 14.49 -16.44 -5.11
CA THR A 21 14.13 -15.83 -3.81
C THR A 21 14.02 -14.31 -3.93
N LEU A 22 14.95 -13.69 -4.67
CA LEU A 22 14.92 -12.24 -4.93
C LEU A 22 13.72 -11.85 -5.79
N GLN A 23 13.45 -12.61 -6.87
CA GLN A 23 12.29 -12.37 -7.74
C GLN A 23 10.99 -12.49 -6.97
N LEU A 24 10.83 -13.53 -6.14
CA LEU A 24 9.63 -13.70 -5.30
C LEU A 24 9.44 -12.53 -4.33
N ALA A 25 10.52 -12.07 -3.69
CA ALA A 25 10.45 -10.90 -2.80
C ALA A 25 10.06 -9.63 -3.55
N ALA A 26 10.64 -9.40 -4.74
CA ALA A 26 10.30 -8.27 -5.59
C ALA A 26 8.83 -8.31 -6.02
N THR A 27 8.34 -9.47 -6.48
CA THR A 27 6.93 -9.64 -6.87
C THR A 27 5.97 -9.40 -5.71
N ARG A 28 6.27 -9.93 -4.51
CA ARG A 28 5.44 -9.66 -3.32
C ARG A 28 5.39 -8.18 -2.98
N ASN A 29 6.54 -7.51 -3.00
CA ASN A 29 6.59 -6.07 -2.74
C ASN A 29 5.80 -5.26 -3.78
N SER A 30 5.84 -5.64 -5.05
CA SER A 30 5.05 -5.00 -6.10
C SER A 30 3.55 -5.20 -5.90
N ILE A 31 3.11 -6.42 -5.54
CA ILE A 31 1.69 -6.69 -5.27
C ILE A 31 1.21 -5.90 -4.06
N GLU A 32 1.95 -5.93 -2.95
CA GLU A 32 1.59 -5.16 -1.75
C GLU A 32 1.59 -3.65 -2.02
N TYR A 33 2.51 -3.17 -2.86
CA TYR A 33 2.55 -1.78 -3.31
C TYR A 33 1.26 -1.38 -4.01
N GLU A 34 0.85 -2.16 -5.02
CA GLU A 34 -0.33 -1.85 -5.84
C GLU A 34 -1.62 -1.96 -5.03
N GLN A 35 -1.71 -2.97 -4.16
CA GLN A 35 -2.85 -3.15 -3.26
C GLN A 35 -2.98 -1.99 -2.27
N ALA A 36 -1.88 -1.58 -1.62
CA ALA A 36 -1.90 -0.44 -0.71
C ALA A 36 -2.28 0.86 -1.43
N LEU A 37 -1.83 1.05 -2.67
CA LEU A 37 -2.21 2.21 -3.48
C LEU A 37 -3.71 2.18 -3.85
N TYR A 38 -4.22 1.02 -4.26
CA TYR A 38 -5.64 0.84 -4.58
C TYR A 38 -6.53 1.15 -3.37
N LEU A 39 -6.16 0.64 -2.18
CA LEU A 39 -6.88 0.92 -0.93
C LEU A 39 -6.80 2.40 -0.53
N ALA A 40 -5.64 3.03 -0.71
CA ALA A 40 -5.50 4.47 -0.47
C ALA A 40 -6.46 5.28 -1.37
N ASN A 41 -6.52 4.94 -2.67
CA ASN A 41 -7.44 5.59 -3.61
C ASN A 41 -8.91 5.34 -3.25
N ALA A 42 -9.26 4.12 -2.86
CA ALA A 42 -10.62 3.81 -2.38
C ALA A 42 -11.01 4.69 -1.19
N GLY A 43 -10.09 4.90 -0.25
CA GLY A 43 -10.31 5.80 0.88
C GLY A 43 -10.51 7.27 0.48
N VAL A 44 -9.77 7.77 -0.52
CA VAL A 44 -10.01 9.12 -1.07
C VAL A 44 -11.43 9.20 -1.64
N HIS A 45 -11.85 8.22 -2.45
CA HIS A 45 -13.20 8.20 -3.02
C HIS A 45 -14.30 8.12 -1.95
N HIS A 46 -14.07 7.36 -0.87
CA HIS A 46 -15.00 7.31 0.25
C HIS A 46 -15.09 8.67 0.94
N ALA A 47 -13.98 9.33 1.24
CA ALA A 47 -14.00 10.70 1.78
C ALA A 47 -14.67 11.70 0.83
N CYS A 48 -14.45 11.61 -0.49
CA CYS A 48 -15.18 12.42 -1.46
C CYS A 48 -16.70 12.18 -1.39
N SER A 49 -17.14 10.94 -1.19
CA SER A 49 -18.57 10.64 -1.05
C SER A 49 -19.18 11.25 0.22
N GLN A 50 -18.41 11.31 1.32
CA GLN A 50 -18.82 11.98 2.55
C GLN A 50 -18.92 13.50 2.34
N LEU A 51 -17.92 14.10 1.68
CA LEU A 51 -17.93 15.52 1.33
C LEU A 51 -19.06 15.91 0.37
N ALA A 52 -19.44 15.00 -0.54
CA ALA A 52 -20.57 15.21 -1.44
C ALA A 52 -21.93 15.18 -0.71
N ALA A 53 -22.04 14.40 0.37
CA ALA A 53 -23.23 14.35 1.22
C ALA A 53 -23.27 15.52 2.23
N ASP A 54 -22.11 15.90 2.76
CA ASP A 54 -21.93 17.01 3.71
C ASP A 54 -20.62 17.75 3.41
N ALA A 55 -20.73 18.93 2.79
CA ALA A 55 -19.59 19.78 2.44
C ALA A 55 -18.78 20.25 3.67
N THR A 56 -19.36 20.21 4.86
CA THR A 56 -18.71 20.62 6.12
C THR A 56 -17.99 19.46 6.83
N TRP A 57 -18.06 18.25 6.27
CA TRP A 57 -17.46 17.07 6.89
C TRP A 57 -15.92 17.15 6.94
N ARG A 58 -15.34 16.97 8.13
CA ARG A 58 -13.87 16.96 8.38
C ARG A 58 -13.45 15.78 9.27
N GLY A 59 -14.05 14.64 9.00
CA GLY A 59 -13.86 13.44 9.82
C GLY A 59 -12.69 12.56 9.37
N VAL A 60 -12.60 11.41 10.03
CA VAL A 60 -11.77 10.28 9.62
C VAL A 60 -12.69 9.14 9.18
N VAL A 61 -12.35 8.51 8.06
CA VAL A 61 -12.99 7.29 7.58
C VAL A 61 -11.96 6.19 7.55
N THR A 62 -12.32 5.04 8.10
CA THR A 62 -11.48 3.85 8.10
C THR A 62 -12.29 2.67 7.61
N ASP A 63 -11.65 1.77 6.90
CA ASP A 63 -12.24 0.50 6.51
C ASP A 63 -11.17 -0.61 6.50
N GLY A 64 -11.60 -1.83 6.78
CA GLY A 64 -10.76 -3.00 6.87
C GLY A 64 -9.93 -3.08 8.15
N VAL A 65 -8.79 -3.76 8.04
CA VAL A 65 -7.92 -4.17 9.13
C VAL A 65 -6.71 -3.24 9.20
N LEU A 66 -6.66 -2.38 10.22
CA LEU A 66 -5.60 -1.38 10.38
C LEU A 66 -4.45 -1.88 11.28
N PRO A 67 -3.22 -1.36 11.08
CA PRO A 67 -2.12 -1.63 12.00
C PRO A 67 -2.49 -1.26 13.45
N PRO A 68 -2.04 -2.03 14.46
CA PRO A 68 -0.97 -3.03 14.40
C PRO A 68 -1.43 -4.46 14.02
N SER A 69 -2.70 -4.67 13.65
CA SER A 69 -3.18 -6.01 13.31
C SER A 69 -2.57 -6.55 12.00
N SER A 70 -2.28 -7.85 11.95
CA SER A 70 -1.59 -8.52 10.84
C SER A 70 -2.40 -9.72 10.31
N PRO A 71 -2.59 -9.86 8.99
CA PRO A 71 -2.15 -8.92 7.95
C PRO A 71 -3.03 -7.66 7.91
N ALA A 72 -2.42 -6.48 7.84
CA ALA A 72 -3.13 -5.23 7.65
C ALA A 72 -3.68 -5.19 6.20
N ALA A 73 -4.96 -4.87 6.06
CA ALA A 73 -5.67 -4.85 4.79
C ALA A 73 -6.83 -3.85 4.91
N GLY A 74 -6.57 -2.59 4.60
CA GLY A 74 -7.54 -1.53 4.80
C GLY A 74 -7.01 -0.15 4.46
N TYR A 75 -7.78 0.88 4.78
CA TYR A 75 -7.35 2.27 4.66
C TYR A 75 -7.80 3.13 5.84
N SER A 76 -7.10 4.25 6.00
CA SER A 76 -7.45 5.33 6.92
C SER A 76 -7.36 6.65 6.16
N THR A 77 -8.45 7.39 6.11
CA THR A 77 -8.56 8.64 5.38
C THR A 77 -9.02 9.75 6.32
N SER A 78 -8.35 10.89 6.28
CA SER A 78 -8.70 12.09 7.06
C SER A 78 -8.91 13.27 6.12
N ALA A 79 -9.93 14.08 6.38
CA ALA A 79 -10.14 15.35 5.72
C ALA A 79 -9.84 16.52 6.67
N ALA A 80 -9.11 17.51 6.19
CA ALA A 80 -8.79 18.73 6.93
C ALA A 80 -8.87 19.95 6.00
N ASP A 81 -9.20 21.12 6.55
CA ASP A 81 -9.16 22.37 5.80
C ASP A 81 -7.72 22.83 5.53
N ASP A 82 -7.49 23.35 4.34
CA ASP A 82 -6.29 24.10 3.98
C ASP A 82 -6.44 25.58 4.36
N ALA A 83 -5.32 26.30 4.45
CA ALA A 83 -5.27 27.73 4.73
C ALA A 83 -6.02 28.58 3.67
N LEU A 84 -6.29 28.01 2.50
CA LEU A 84 -7.00 28.63 1.38
C LEU A 84 -8.50 28.33 1.36
N GLY A 85 -9.03 27.57 2.35
CA GLY A 85 -10.45 27.19 2.41
C GLY A 85 -10.81 25.96 1.57
N ASN A 86 -9.82 25.27 0.99
CA ASN A 86 -9.99 23.99 0.31
C ASN A 86 -9.95 22.82 1.29
N VAL A 87 -10.43 21.64 0.89
CA VAL A 87 -10.37 20.42 1.73
C VAL A 87 -9.25 19.51 1.25
N VAL A 88 -8.28 19.23 2.10
CA VAL A 88 -7.22 18.25 1.84
C VAL A 88 -7.64 16.91 2.43
N VAL A 89 -7.83 15.94 1.55
CA VAL A 89 -8.12 14.55 1.89
C VAL A 89 -6.83 13.76 1.81
N THR A 90 -6.34 13.28 2.96
CA THR A 90 -5.17 12.41 3.04
C THR A 90 -5.63 11.00 3.37
N SER A 91 -5.40 10.07 2.45
CA SER A 91 -5.75 8.65 2.58
C SER A 91 -4.51 7.78 2.65
N THR A 92 -4.46 6.86 3.59
CA THR A 92 -3.39 5.89 3.75
C THR A 92 -3.95 4.47 3.62
N GLY A 93 -3.49 3.73 2.62
CA GLY A 93 -3.82 2.32 2.40
C GLY A 93 -2.73 1.39 2.95
N PHE A 94 -3.16 0.23 3.43
CA PHE A 94 -2.35 -0.80 4.05
C PHE A 94 -2.62 -2.16 3.40
N ALA A 95 -1.56 -2.86 2.99
CA ALA A 95 -1.64 -4.22 2.46
C ALA A 95 -0.41 -5.02 2.88
N GLY A 96 -0.60 -5.98 3.81
CA GLY A 96 0.51 -6.73 4.39
C GLY A 96 1.48 -5.81 5.14
N ASN A 97 2.70 -5.68 4.62
CA ASN A 97 3.71 -4.73 5.11
C ASN A 97 3.78 -3.44 4.28
N GLY A 98 3.10 -3.41 3.13
CA GLY A 98 2.99 -2.24 2.27
C GLY A 98 2.12 -1.14 2.88
N LYS A 99 2.64 0.09 2.85
CA LYS A 99 1.90 1.30 3.23
C LYS A 99 2.04 2.35 2.13
N ARG A 100 0.92 2.94 1.71
CA ARG A 100 0.89 4.04 0.73
C ARG A 100 -0.02 5.14 1.19
N THR A 101 0.37 6.38 0.93
CA THR A 101 -0.42 7.56 1.25
C THR A 101 -0.66 8.35 -0.03
N VAL A 102 -1.91 8.72 -0.25
CA VAL A 102 -2.38 9.55 -1.34
C VAL A 102 -3.03 10.79 -0.71
N SER A 103 -2.73 11.96 -1.25
CA SER A 103 -3.35 13.21 -0.86
C SER A 103 -4.05 13.82 -2.06
N ALA A 104 -5.27 14.29 -1.88
CA ALA A 104 -6.05 15.00 -2.87
C ALA A 104 -6.61 16.28 -2.26
N THR A 105 -6.48 17.39 -2.99
CA THR A 105 -7.11 18.67 -2.63
C THR A 105 -8.42 18.78 -3.39
N ILE A 106 -9.49 19.08 -2.67
CA ILE A 106 -10.84 19.23 -3.20
C ILE A 106 -11.25 20.68 -2.99
N GLU A 107 -11.59 21.33 -4.10
CA GLU A 107 -12.22 22.65 -4.11
C GLU A 107 -13.73 22.44 -4.01
N LEU A 108 -14.37 23.07 -3.01
CA LEU A 108 -15.82 23.00 -2.77
C LEU A 108 -16.55 24.16 -3.46
#